data_AF-A0AAX2UQQ6-F1
#
_entry.id   AF-A0AAX2UQQ6-F1
#
_cell.length_a   1.000
_cell.length_b   1.000
_cell.length_c   1.000
_cell.angle_alpha   90.00
_cell.angle_beta   90.00
_cell.angle_gamma   90.00
#
_symmetry.space_group_name_H-M   'P 1'
#
loop_
_entity.id
_entity.type
_entity.pdbx_description
1 polymer ?
#
loop_
_entity_poly.entity_id
_entity_poly.type
_entity_poly.pdbx_seq_one_letter_code
_entity_poly.pdbx_strand_id
1 'polypeptide(L)'
;MIIYGKYGGAALRAVHLMVQNNYGHATAWDMAIAEAFGGDISTGKFKNNPKVTFLTLCSLGCISCIMPVHYVAATKTRAYVLAAIDLLSHKDITKPINPEQLWLEVISACKSGKVVKHNNQMDVILTLWYAGVLNPEWDRDAIRIDYRRI
;
A
#
# COMPACT_ATOMS: atom_id res chain seq x y z
N MET A 1 17.53 0.39 -2.04
CA MET A 1 16.15 0.43 -1.48
C MET A 1 15.63 1.85 -1.61
N ILE A 2 14.47 2.04 -2.25
CA ILE A 2 13.85 3.36 -2.41
C ILE A 2 12.71 3.49 -1.38
N ILE A 3 12.71 4.57 -0.61
CA ILE A 3 11.65 4.89 0.36
C ILE A 3 10.96 6.17 -0.09
N TYR A 4 9.65 6.10 -0.31
CA TYR A 4 8.83 7.24 -0.70
C TYR A 4 8.14 7.83 0.52
N GLY A 5 8.57 9.03 0.91
CA GLY A 5 7.93 9.80 1.96
C GLY A 5 7.88 9.11 3.33
N LYS A 6 7.29 9.80 4.31
CA LYS A 6 7.13 9.27 5.66
C LYS A 6 6.13 8.11 5.74
N TYR A 7 5.09 8.13 4.90
CA TYR A 7 4.09 7.06 4.88
C TYR A 7 4.62 5.75 4.29
N GLY A 8 5.46 5.82 3.25
CA GLY A 8 6.14 4.63 2.72
C GLY A 8 7.11 4.04 3.73
N GLY A 9 7.92 4.89 4.38
CA GLY A 9 8.82 4.45 5.46
C GLY A 9 8.05 3.81 6.63
N ALA A 10 6.94 4.41 7.06
CA ALA A 10 6.08 3.87 8.10
C ALA A 10 5.48 2.51 7.70
N ALA A 11 5.09 2.32 6.44
CA ALA A 11 4.59 1.02 5.97
C ALA A 11 5.64 -0.09 6.09
N LEU A 12 6.88 0.17 5.65
CA LEU A 12 7.96 -0.79 5.78
C LEU A 12 8.31 -1.06 7.25
N ARG A 13 8.29 -0.02 8.08
CA ARG A 13 8.50 -0.16 9.53
C ARG A 13 7.40 -1.00 10.19
N ALA A 14 6.15 -0.82 9.80
CA ALA A 14 5.05 -1.65 10.28
C ALA A 14 5.27 -3.13 9.93
N VAL A 15 5.76 -3.45 8.73
CA VAL A 15 6.15 -4.83 8.38
C VAL A 15 7.21 -5.38 9.33
N HIS A 16 8.26 -4.62 9.63
CA HIS A 16 9.27 -5.04 10.60
C HIS A 16 8.70 -5.28 12.00
N LEU A 17 7.81 -4.40 12.48
CA LEU A 17 7.15 -4.55 13.78
C LEU A 17 6.28 -5.82 13.83
N MET A 18 5.58 -6.15 12.75
CA MET A 18 4.81 -7.40 12.66
C MET A 18 5.74 -8.63 12.70
N VAL A 19 6.83 -8.62 11.93
CA VAL A 19 7.74 -9.77 11.85
C VAL A 19 8.54 -9.96 13.14
N GLN A 20 9.06 -8.88 13.74
CA GLN A 20 9.95 -8.95 14.90
C GLN A 20 9.23 -9.13 16.23
N ASN A 21 8.02 -8.57 16.36
CA ASN A 21 7.32 -8.48 17.64
C ASN A 21 5.93 -9.11 17.62
N ASN A 22 5.50 -9.67 16.47
CA ASN A 22 4.17 -10.27 16.29
C ASN A 22 3.01 -9.31 16.63
N TYR A 23 3.20 -8.01 16.36
CA TYR A 23 2.14 -7.03 16.51
C TYR A 23 1.03 -7.22 15.47
N GLY A 24 -0.21 -6.91 15.85
CA GLY A 24 -1.32 -6.86 14.91
C GLY A 24 -1.13 -5.75 13.86
N HIS A 25 -1.65 -5.96 12.65
CA HIS A 25 -1.48 -5.10 11.49
C HIS A 25 -1.76 -3.61 11.74
N ALA A 26 -2.92 -3.30 12.34
CA ALA A 26 -3.30 -1.92 12.64
C ALA A 26 -2.40 -1.30 13.74
N THR A 27 -2.09 -2.08 14.77
CA THR A 27 -1.20 -1.66 15.86
C THR A 27 0.20 -1.35 15.35
N ALA A 28 0.77 -2.23 14.51
CA ALA A 28 2.09 -2.04 13.91
C ALA A 28 2.13 -0.77 13.03
N TRP A 29 1.06 -0.51 12.26
CA TRP A 29 0.92 0.74 11.50
C TRP A 29 0.89 1.97 12.42
N ASP A 30 0.05 1.96 13.44
CA ASP A 30 -0.12 3.11 14.33
C ASP A 30 1.18 3.42 15.10
N MET A 31 1.92 2.40 15.54
CA MET A 31 3.25 2.54 16.11
C MET A 31 4.25 3.13 15.10
N ALA A 32 4.30 2.61 13.88
CA ALA A 32 5.23 3.09 12.85
C ALA A 32 4.94 4.56 12.44
N ILE A 33 3.67 4.96 12.43
CA ILE A 33 3.30 6.36 12.19
C ILE A 33 3.75 7.26 13.34
N ALA A 34 3.57 6.82 14.59
CA ALA A 34 4.05 7.55 15.76
C ALA A 34 5.57 7.78 15.69
N GLU A 35 6.32 6.74 15.32
CA GLU A 35 7.77 6.82 15.14
C GLU A 35 8.15 7.82 14.02
N ALA A 36 7.47 7.76 12.86
CA ALA A 36 7.81 8.58 11.69
C ALA A 36 7.44 10.08 11.83
N PHE A 37 6.43 10.40 12.64
CA PHE A 37 5.88 11.75 12.75
C PHE A 37 6.02 12.39 14.14
N GLY A 38 6.49 11.65 15.15
CA GLY A 38 6.56 12.12 16.54
C GLY A 38 5.28 11.79 17.30
N GLY A 39 5.43 11.48 18.59
CA GLY A 39 4.48 10.72 19.44
C GLY A 39 3.10 11.31 19.74
N ASP A 40 2.60 12.27 18.97
CA ASP A 40 1.26 12.81 19.15
C ASP A 40 0.25 12.23 18.15
N ILE A 41 0.03 10.91 18.28
CA ILE A 41 -0.93 10.12 17.49
C ILE A 41 -2.38 10.60 17.74
N SER A 42 -2.60 11.32 18.84
CA SER A 42 -3.91 11.79 19.32
C SER A 42 -4.52 12.91 18.48
N THR A 43 -3.70 13.61 17.68
CA THR A 43 -4.17 14.68 16.82
C THR A 43 -4.56 14.08 15.48
N GLY A 44 -5.85 14.14 15.10
CA GLY A 44 -6.42 13.61 13.84
C GLY A 44 -5.87 14.25 12.55
N LYS A 45 -4.55 14.39 12.43
CA LYS A 45 -3.80 15.06 11.36
C LYS A 45 -3.24 14.07 10.32
N PHE A 46 -3.27 12.77 10.58
CA PHE A 46 -2.73 11.79 9.64
C PHE A 46 -3.75 11.43 8.57
N LYS A 47 -3.31 11.43 7.32
CA LYS A 47 -4.12 10.93 6.20
C LYS A 47 -4.47 9.46 6.46
N ASN A 48 -5.74 9.11 6.29
CA ASN A 48 -6.20 7.73 6.45
C ASN A 48 -5.90 6.86 5.22
N ASN A 49 -5.85 7.44 4.00
CA ASN A 49 -5.65 6.66 2.77
C ASN A 49 -4.42 5.75 2.81
N PRO A 50 -3.23 6.18 3.29
CA PRO A 50 -2.08 5.30 3.42
C PRO A 50 -2.32 4.11 4.36
N LYS A 51 -3.03 4.33 5.48
CA LYS A 51 -3.40 3.25 6.43
C LYS A 51 -4.29 2.23 5.76
N VAL A 52 -5.35 2.70 5.11
CA VAL A 52 -6.29 1.82 4.40
C VAL A 52 -5.58 1.05 3.28
N THR A 53 -4.70 1.70 2.51
CA THR A 53 -3.87 1.04 1.49
C THR A 53 -3.01 -0.06 2.09
N PHE A 54 -2.26 0.24 3.16
CA PHE A 54 -1.41 -0.73 3.83
C PHE A 54 -2.19 -1.94 4.34
N LEU A 55 -3.29 -1.72 5.07
CA LEU A 55 -4.13 -2.79 5.60
C LEU A 55 -4.78 -3.62 4.49
N THR A 56 -5.12 -3.00 3.36
CA THR A 56 -5.61 -3.71 2.17
C THR A 56 -4.55 -4.64 1.59
N LEU A 57 -3.31 -4.17 1.44
CA LEU A 57 -2.19 -5.00 0.96
C LEU A 57 -1.96 -6.21 1.87
N CYS A 58 -2.00 -6.00 3.18
CA CYS A 58 -1.86 -7.09 4.15
C CYS A 58 -3.01 -8.10 4.04
N SER A 59 -4.25 -7.63 3.91
CA SER A 59 -5.41 -8.51 3.78
C SER A 59 -5.49 -9.27 2.47
N LEU A 60 -4.90 -8.72 1.41
CA LEU A 60 -4.76 -9.42 0.12
C LEU A 60 -3.68 -10.50 0.16
N GLY A 61 -2.87 -10.60 1.22
CA GLY A 61 -1.77 -11.56 1.32
C GLY A 61 -0.59 -11.24 0.41
N CYS A 62 -0.52 -10.03 -0.17
CA CYS A 62 0.56 -9.67 -1.10
C CYS A 62 1.85 -9.23 -0.39
N ILE A 63 1.83 -9.07 0.94
CA ILE A 63 3.01 -8.76 1.74
C ILE A 63 3.64 -10.05 2.22
N SER A 64 4.89 -10.27 1.84
CA SER A 64 5.70 -11.42 2.22
C SER A 64 5.96 -11.43 3.73
N CYS A 65 6.16 -12.62 4.29
CA CYS A 65 6.57 -12.84 5.69
C CYS A 65 5.54 -12.41 6.76
N ILE A 66 4.31 -12.05 6.37
CA ILE A 66 3.20 -11.83 7.31
C ILE A 66 2.00 -12.67 6.89
N MET A 67 1.23 -13.13 7.89
CA MET A 67 -0.02 -13.84 7.63
C MET A 67 -1.13 -12.83 7.29
N PRO A 68 -1.90 -13.05 6.22
CA PRO A 68 -3.02 -12.17 5.89
C PRO A 68 -4.07 -12.21 7.00
N VAL A 69 -4.66 -11.05 7.28
CA VAL A 69 -5.85 -10.92 8.14
C VAL A 69 -7.00 -10.33 7.35
N HIS A 70 -8.23 -10.64 7.75
CA HIS A 70 -9.40 -10.06 7.11
C HIS A 70 -9.48 -8.55 7.35
N TYR A 71 -9.47 -7.75 6.29
CA TYR A 71 -9.74 -6.31 6.33
C TYR A 71 -10.63 -5.90 5.16
N VAL A 72 -11.78 -5.29 5.48
CA VAL A 72 -12.72 -4.78 4.48
C VAL A 72 -12.40 -3.32 4.19
N ALA A 73 -11.65 -3.08 3.12
CA ALA A 73 -11.40 -1.74 2.62
C ALA A 73 -12.62 -1.18 1.86
N ALA A 74 -12.70 0.14 1.76
CA ALA A 74 -13.64 0.77 0.83
C ALA A 74 -13.36 0.30 -0.62
N THR A 75 -14.41 -0.01 -1.38
CA THR A 75 -14.34 -0.57 -2.75
C THR A 75 -13.35 0.19 -3.63
N LYS A 76 -13.38 1.53 -3.56
CA LYS A 76 -12.51 2.40 -4.34
C LYS A 76 -11.03 2.22 -4.01
N THR A 77 -10.67 2.20 -2.73
CA THR A 77 -9.27 2.01 -2.31
C THR A 77 -8.79 0.61 -2.68
N ARG A 78 -9.63 -0.41 -2.47
CA ARG A 78 -9.31 -1.79 -2.83
C ARG A 78 -8.94 -1.90 -4.31
N ALA A 79 -9.76 -1.34 -5.18
CA ALA A 79 -9.53 -1.45 -6.61
C ALA A 79 -8.33 -0.60 -7.09
N TYR A 80 -8.03 0.54 -6.45
CA TYR A 80 -6.77 1.26 -6.68
C TYR A 80 -5.53 0.45 -6.28
N VAL A 81 -5.59 -0.25 -5.15
CA VAL A 81 -4.50 -1.12 -4.70
C VAL A 81 -4.29 -2.26 -5.68
N LEU A 82 -5.36 -2.95 -6.07
CA LEU A 82 -5.31 -4.05 -7.04
C LEU A 82 -4.76 -3.60 -8.41
N ALA A 83 -5.23 -2.47 -8.93
CA ALA A 83 -4.72 -1.91 -10.18
C ALA A 83 -3.23 -1.56 -10.10
N ALA A 84 -2.78 -0.99 -8.97
CA ALA A 84 -1.37 -0.69 -8.76
C ALA A 84 -0.51 -1.95 -8.72
N ILE A 85 -0.96 -3.01 -8.04
CA ILE A 85 -0.27 -4.30 -8.00
C ILE A 85 -0.15 -4.90 -9.41
N ASP A 86 -1.26 -4.94 -10.16
CA ASP A 86 -1.29 -5.47 -11.53
C ASP A 86 -0.29 -4.72 -12.44
N LEU A 87 -0.29 -3.37 -12.39
CA LEU A 87 0.66 -2.54 -13.13
C LEU A 87 2.11 -2.81 -12.73
N LEU A 88 2.39 -2.96 -11.43
CA LEU A 88 3.74 -3.24 -10.94
C LEU A 88 4.26 -4.61 -11.38
N SER A 89 3.37 -5.60 -11.61
CA SER A 89 3.75 -6.92 -12.11
C SER A 89 4.38 -6.89 -13.52
N HIS A 90 4.24 -5.76 -14.22
CA HIS A 90 4.79 -5.53 -15.56
C HIS A 90 5.91 -4.49 -15.58
N LYS A 91 6.35 -3.99 -14.42
CA LYS A 91 7.40 -2.97 -14.32
C LYS A 91 8.74 -3.57 -13.89
N ASP A 92 9.80 -2.94 -14.37
CA ASP A 92 11.18 -3.27 -14.00
C ASP A 92 11.53 -2.65 -12.64
N ILE A 93 11.74 -3.49 -11.63
CA ILE A 93 12.06 -3.08 -10.26
C ILE A 93 13.40 -2.32 -10.13
N THR A 94 14.28 -2.40 -11.12
CA THR A 94 15.56 -1.67 -11.11
C THR A 94 15.40 -0.20 -11.48
N LYS A 95 14.25 0.19 -12.05
CA LYS A 95 13.98 1.56 -12.51
C LYS A 95 13.10 2.30 -11.50
N PRO A 96 13.51 3.50 -11.04
CA PRO A 96 12.68 4.35 -10.20
C PRO A 96 11.37 4.76 -10.90
N ILE A 97 10.25 4.67 -10.19
CA ILE A 97 8.93 5.05 -10.66
C ILE A 97 8.48 6.28 -9.89
N ASN A 98 8.06 7.32 -10.61
CA ASN A 98 7.44 8.47 -9.96
C ASN A 98 6.05 8.10 -9.40
N PRO A 99 5.73 8.38 -8.12
CA PRO A 99 4.43 8.09 -7.52
C PRO A 99 3.23 8.70 -8.26
N GLU A 100 3.37 9.92 -8.79
CA GLU A 100 2.33 10.58 -9.58
C GLU A 100 2.12 9.89 -10.92
N GLN A 101 3.20 9.41 -11.56
CA GLN A 101 3.12 8.67 -12.81
C GLN A 101 2.37 7.34 -12.60
N LEU A 102 2.76 6.55 -11.58
CA LEU A 102 2.04 5.31 -11.26
C LEU A 102 0.56 5.59 -10.98
N TRP A 103 0.28 6.69 -10.28
CA TRP A 103 -1.09 7.05 -9.97
C TRP A 103 -1.95 7.37 -11.20
N LEU A 104 -1.39 8.06 -12.20
CA LEU A 104 -2.09 8.34 -13.45
C LEU A 104 -2.45 7.03 -14.17
N GLU A 105 -1.54 6.06 -14.17
CA GLU A 105 -1.79 4.73 -14.73
C GLU A 105 -2.91 4.00 -13.96
N VAL A 106 -2.89 4.04 -12.63
CA VAL A 106 -3.94 3.45 -11.76
C VAL A 106 -5.32 4.06 -12.04
N ILE A 107 -5.41 5.40 -12.08
CA ILE A 107 -6.68 6.09 -12.33
C ILE A 107 -7.22 5.76 -13.73
N SER A 108 -6.33 5.68 -14.72
CA SER A 108 -6.70 5.28 -16.09
C SER A 108 -7.23 3.85 -16.13
N ALA A 109 -6.54 2.90 -15.48
CA ALA A 109 -6.96 1.49 -15.40
C ALA A 109 -8.32 1.32 -14.71
N CYS A 110 -8.60 2.13 -13.68
CA CYS A 110 -9.86 2.10 -12.94
C CYS A 110 -11.01 2.90 -13.61
N LYS A 111 -10.79 3.52 -14.78
CA LYS A 111 -11.81 4.31 -15.52
C LYS A 111 -12.52 5.38 -14.66
N SER A 112 -11.85 5.90 -13.64
CA SER A 112 -12.52 6.69 -12.58
C SER A 112 -13.04 8.07 -13.04
N GLY A 113 -12.74 8.53 -14.26
CA GLY A 113 -13.20 9.79 -14.86
C GLY A 113 -12.83 11.10 -14.13
N LYS A 114 -12.33 10.99 -12.88
CA LYS A 114 -11.99 12.09 -11.98
C LYS A 114 -10.49 12.05 -11.68
N VAL A 115 -9.81 13.16 -11.94
CA VAL A 115 -8.42 13.36 -11.52
C VAL A 115 -8.42 13.69 -10.03
N VAL A 116 -8.26 12.65 -9.20
CA VAL A 116 -8.07 12.77 -7.75
C VAL A 116 -6.60 12.64 -7.41
N LYS A 117 -6.15 13.17 -6.26
CA LYS A 117 -4.77 12.96 -5.78
C LYS A 117 -4.62 11.57 -5.16
N HIS A 118 -3.45 10.95 -5.28
CA HIS A 118 -3.18 9.64 -4.67
C HIS A 118 -3.15 9.67 -3.15
N ASN A 119 -2.99 10.83 -2.50
CA ASN A 119 -2.97 10.98 -1.05
C ASN A 119 -1.98 10.03 -0.34
N ASN A 120 -0.77 9.91 -0.90
CA ASN A 120 0.33 9.09 -0.39
C ASN A 120 0.04 7.56 -0.40
N GLN A 121 -0.98 7.11 -1.12
CA GLN A 121 -1.21 5.66 -1.32
C GLN A 121 -0.05 5.03 -2.12
N MET A 122 0.41 5.69 -3.18
CA MET A 122 1.52 5.19 -4.00
C MET A 122 2.85 5.13 -3.23
N ASP A 123 3.07 6.04 -2.28
CA ASP A 123 4.24 6.02 -1.39
C ASP A 123 4.36 4.68 -0.65
N VAL A 124 3.23 4.19 -0.12
CA VAL A 124 3.13 2.89 0.58
C VAL A 124 3.44 1.75 -0.39
N ILE A 125 2.74 1.70 -1.52
CA ILE A 125 2.84 0.59 -2.47
C ILE A 125 4.27 0.50 -3.05
N LEU A 126 4.81 1.62 -3.54
CA LEU A 126 6.14 1.66 -4.15
C LEU A 126 7.23 1.33 -3.13
N THR A 127 7.16 1.87 -1.91
CA THR A 127 8.18 1.56 -0.88
C THR A 127 8.21 0.06 -0.56
N LEU A 128 7.04 -0.56 -0.37
CA LEU A 128 6.97 -2.00 -0.08
C LEU A 128 7.42 -2.85 -1.27
N TRP A 129 7.15 -2.42 -2.50
CA TRP A 129 7.61 -3.08 -3.72
C TRP A 129 9.13 -3.00 -3.87
N TYR A 130 9.73 -1.81 -3.76
CA TYR A 130 11.19 -1.64 -3.84
C TYR A 130 11.95 -2.24 -2.64
N ALA A 131 11.28 -2.45 -1.52
CA ALA A 131 11.83 -3.21 -0.40
C ALA A 131 11.78 -4.73 -0.64
N GLY A 132 11.12 -5.19 -1.71
CA GLY A 132 10.96 -6.62 -2.02
C GLY A 132 9.99 -7.36 -1.12
N VAL A 133 9.21 -6.64 -0.29
CA VAL A 133 8.24 -7.26 0.63
C VAL A 133 6.84 -7.35 0.01
N LEU A 134 6.48 -6.44 -0.89
CA LEU A 134 5.26 -6.58 -1.70
C LEU A 134 5.56 -7.42 -2.96
N ASN A 135 4.90 -8.56 -3.09
CA ASN A 135 5.00 -9.43 -4.27
C ASN A 135 3.76 -9.28 -5.17
N PRO A 136 3.88 -8.68 -6.36
CA PRO A 136 2.76 -8.49 -7.27
C PRO A 136 2.24 -9.76 -7.94
N GLU A 137 2.98 -10.86 -7.89
CA GLU A 137 2.62 -12.12 -8.55
C GLU A 137 1.88 -13.10 -7.62
N TRP A 138 1.70 -12.74 -6.34
CA TRP A 138 1.33 -13.68 -5.27
C TRP A 138 -0.06 -14.32 -5.41
N ASP A 139 -0.98 -13.78 -6.21
CA ASP A 139 -2.21 -14.48 -6.66
C ASP A 139 -2.83 -13.70 -7.84
N ARG A 140 -2.27 -13.87 -9.04
CA ARG A 140 -2.72 -13.11 -10.23
C ARG A 140 -4.19 -13.37 -10.61
N ASP A 141 -4.73 -14.53 -10.26
CA ASP A 141 -6.10 -14.91 -10.61
C ASP A 141 -7.12 -14.22 -9.69
N ALA A 142 -6.80 -14.04 -8.40
CA ALA A 142 -7.61 -13.23 -7.49
C ALA A 142 -7.61 -11.73 -7.86
N ILE A 143 -6.49 -11.21 -8.38
CA ILE A 143 -6.34 -9.78 -8.72
C ILE A 143 -7.16 -9.40 -9.96
N ARG A 144 -7.12 -10.21 -11.04
CA ARG A 144 -7.72 -9.87 -12.34
C ARG A 144 -9.24 -9.69 -12.34
N ILE A 145 -9.96 -10.34 -11.42
CA ILE A 145 -11.42 -10.39 -11.41
C ILE A 145 -12.04 -9.16 -10.71
N ASP A 146 -11.37 -8.61 -9.70
CA ASP A 146 -12.04 -7.77 -8.69
C ASP A 146 -11.99 -6.25 -9.00
N TYR A 147 -10.94 -5.72 -9.64
CA TYR A 147 -10.78 -4.26 -9.78
C TYR A 147 -11.40 -3.61 -11.02
N ARG A 148 -11.92 -4.39 -11.98
CA ARG A 148 -12.53 -3.87 -13.23
C ARG A 148 -13.95 -3.33 -13.07
N ARG A 149 -14.52 -3.43 -11.86
CA ARG A 149 -15.87 -2.97 -11.51
C ARG A 149 -15.82 -1.82 -10.49
N ILE A 150 -15.40 -0.64 -10.91
CA ILE A 150 -15.65 0.62 -10.17
C ILE A 150 -16.36 1.60 -11.09
#